data_AF-W1I6A1-F1
#
_entry.id   AF-W1I6A1-F1
#
_cell.length_a   1.000
_cell.length_b   1.000
_cell.length_c   1.000
_cell.angle_alpha   90.00
_cell.angle_beta   90.00
_cell.angle_gamma   90.00
#
_symmetry.space_group_name_H-M   'P 1'
#
loop_
_entity.id
_entity.type
_entity.pdbx_description
1 polymer ?
#
loop_
_entity_poly.entity_id
_entity_poly.type
_entity_poly.pdbx_seq_one_letter_code
_entity_poly.pdbx_strand_id
1 'polypeptide(L)'
;MKKERRCRRQFDDQFRLSVLKDYYESGCSYSEIARKYDINSGNIIHWERKYMNKCVPLSSDIHELEQQVIMAKKTRKTNAAVCPQPLSEEERLKAENARLRKALAYSELRNEALHEVLKIGKEQYGIDLLKKAGAKQ
;
A
#
# COMPACT_ATOMS: atom_id res chain seq x y z
N MET A 1 -41.95 -20.23 10.21
CA MET A 1 -41.55 -19.54 8.96
C MET A 1 -40.18 -20.05 8.54
N LYS A 2 -40.08 -20.80 7.44
CA LYS A 2 -38.78 -21.27 6.92
C LYS A 2 -38.08 -20.08 6.27
N LYS A 3 -36.97 -19.60 6.84
CA LYS A 3 -36.12 -18.58 6.20
C LYS A 3 -35.45 -19.23 5.00
N GLU A 4 -35.91 -18.92 3.80
CA GLU A 4 -35.22 -19.30 2.57
C GLU A 4 -33.79 -18.73 2.59
N ARG A 5 -32.81 -19.59 2.34
CA ARG A 5 -31.41 -19.19 2.24
C ARG A 5 -31.25 -18.45 0.92
N ARG A 6 -31.15 -17.11 0.96
CA ARG A 6 -30.83 -16.30 -0.22
C ARG A 6 -29.58 -16.86 -0.90
N CYS A 7 -29.69 -17.10 -2.21
CA CYS A 7 -28.57 -17.55 -3.03
C CYS A 7 -27.43 -16.51 -2.91
N ARG A 8 -26.21 -16.96 -2.60
CA ARG A 8 -25.06 -16.04 -2.49
C ARG A 8 -24.72 -15.55 -3.90
N ARG A 9 -24.83 -14.24 -4.14
CA ARG A 9 -24.31 -13.64 -5.38
C ARG A 9 -22.83 -13.97 -5.47
N GLN A 10 -22.44 -14.70 -6.50
CA GLN A 10 -21.04 -14.99 -6.80
C GLN A 10 -20.51 -13.89 -7.71
N PHE A 11 -19.35 -13.37 -7.35
CA PHE A 11 -18.63 -12.38 -8.14
C PHE A 11 -17.35 -13.04 -8.63
N ASP A 12 -16.96 -12.84 -9.88
CA ASP A 12 -15.66 -13.31 -10.37
C ASP A 12 -14.51 -12.50 -9.75
N ASP A 13 -13.32 -13.11 -9.65
CA ASP A 13 -12.13 -12.48 -9.10
C ASP A 13 -11.71 -11.24 -9.89
N GLN A 14 -11.90 -11.19 -11.22
CA GLN A 14 -11.60 -9.98 -12.00
C GLN A 14 -12.49 -8.80 -11.61
N PHE A 15 -13.79 -9.06 -11.41
CA PHE A 15 -14.73 -8.02 -10.96
C PHE A 15 -14.38 -7.51 -9.56
N ARG A 16 -14.00 -8.40 -8.65
CA ARG A 16 -13.61 -8.00 -7.29
C ARG A 16 -12.36 -7.13 -7.30
N LEU A 17 -11.38 -7.46 -8.13
CA LEU A 17 -10.14 -6.69 -8.29
C LEU A 17 -10.40 -5.33 -8.93
N SER A 18 -11.27 -5.24 -9.94
CA SER A 18 -11.61 -3.96 -10.57
C SER A 18 -12.31 -3.00 -9.61
N VAL A 19 -13.22 -3.51 -8.76
CA VAL A 19 -13.87 -2.73 -7.72
C VAL A 19 -12.87 -2.22 -6.68
N LEU A 20 -11.92 -3.06 -6.24
CA LEU A 20 -10.89 -2.65 -5.28
C LEU A 20 -9.92 -1.63 -5.88
N LYS A 21 -9.56 -1.78 -7.16
CA LYS A 21 -8.75 -0.80 -7.88
C LYS A 21 -9.44 0.56 -7.91
N ASP A 22 -10.72 0.60 -8.28
CA ASP A 22 -11.51 1.83 -8.32
C ASP A 22 -11.66 2.47 -6.93
N TYR A 23 -11.80 1.66 -5.86
CA TYR A 23 -11.77 2.14 -4.47
C TYR A 23 -10.46 2.87 -4.13
N TYR A 24 -9.30 2.27 -4.43
CA TYR A 24 -8.00 2.89 -4.13
C TYR A 24 -7.69 4.11 -5.01
N GLU A 25 -8.14 4.12 -6.27
CA GLU A 25 -7.92 5.24 -7.19
C GLU A 25 -8.84 6.43 -6.91
N SER A 26 -10.08 6.18 -6.46
CA SER A 26 -11.07 7.24 -6.21
C SER A 26 -10.96 7.87 -4.82
N GLY A 27 -10.41 7.17 -3.83
CA GLY A 27 -10.39 7.61 -2.44
C GLY A 27 -11.79 7.67 -1.79
N CYS A 28 -12.80 7.08 -2.43
CA CYS A 28 -14.17 7.02 -1.93
C CYS A 28 -14.30 6.08 -0.73
N SER A 29 -15.31 6.29 0.12
CA SER A 29 -15.64 5.35 1.19
C SER A 29 -16.19 4.03 0.65
N TYR A 30 -16.12 2.95 1.44
CA TYR A 30 -16.72 1.66 1.07
C TYR A 30 -18.20 1.76 0.72
N SER A 31 -18.96 2.65 1.38
CA SER A 31 -20.39 2.85 1.12
C SER A 31 -20.65 3.50 -0.25
N GLU A 32 -19.76 4.38 -0.69
CA GLU A 32 -19.88 5.05 -1.99
C GLU A 32 -19.53 4.10 -3.14
N ILE A 33 -18.47 3.30 -2.99
CA ILE A 33 -18.12 2.25 -3.95
C ILE A 33 -19.20 1.16 -3.99
N ALA A 34 -19.71 0.77 -2.82
CA ALA A 34 -20.82 -0.17 -2.71
C ALA A 34 -22.05 0.29 -3.51
N ARG A 35 -22.39 1.58 -3.41
CA ARG A 35 -23.49 2.17 -4.18
C ARG A 35 -23.20 2.20 -5.68
N LYS A 36 -21.97 2.54 -6.08
CA LYS A 36 -21.55 2.60 -7.50
C LYS A 36 -21.69 1.25 -8.21
N TYR A 37 -21.38 0.15 -7.51
CA TYR A 37 -21.37 -1.19 -8.10
C TYR A 37 -22.58 -2.07 -7.69
N ASP A 38 -23.57 -1.52 -6.98
CA ASP A 38 -24.71 -2.25 -6.40
C ASP A 38 -24.28 -3.50 -5.61
N ILE A 39 -23.28 -3.33 -4.75
CA ILE A 39 -22.76 -4.38 -3.88
C ILE A 39 -22.84 -3.98 -2.42
N ASN A 40 -22.79 -4.97 -1.53
CA ASN A 40 -22.72 -4.70 -0.10
C ASN A 40 -21.29 -4.25 0.28
N SER A 41 -21.14 -3.21 1.09
CA SER A 41 -19.84 -2.73 1.60
C SER A 41 -19.05 -3.84 2.33
N GLY A 42 -19.74 -4.77 3.00
CA GLY A 42 -19.12 -5.94 3.62
C GLY A 42 -18.43 -6.88 2.63
N ASN A 43 -18.88 -6.93 1.38
CA ASN A 43 -18.19 -7.70 0.33
C ASN A 43 -16.84 -7.06 0.00
N ILE A 44 -16.78 -5.73 -0.08
CA ILE A 44 -15.57 -4.98 -0.40
C ILE A 44 -14.52 -5.21 0.70
N ILE A 45 -14.91 -5.09 1.97
CA ILE A 45 -14.03 -5.36 3.12
C ILE A 45 -13.50 -6.79 3.09
N HIS A 46 -14.37 -7.76 2.76
CA HIS A 46 -13.97 -9.16 2.66
C HIS A 46 -12.97 -9.38 1.51
N TRP A 47 -13.21 -8.78 0.34
CA TRP A 47 -12.31 -8.89 -0.81
C TRP A 47 -10.98 -8.23 -0.52
N GLU A 48 -10.98 -7.01 0.02
CA GLU A 48 -9.76 -6.31 0.43
C GLU A 48 -8.91 -7.19 1.32
N ARG A 49 -9.50 -7.75 2.40
CA ARG A 49 -8.79 -8.67 3.29
C ARG A 49 -8.31 -9.93 2.57
N LYS A 50 -9.10 -10.50 1.67
CA LYS A 50 -8.73 -11.68 0.89
C LYS A 50 -7.51 -11.42 0.00
N TYR A 51 -7.43 -10.25 -0.65
CA TYR A 51 -6.35 -9.91 -1.57
C TYR A 51 -5.14 -9.29 -0.87
N MET A 52 -5.31 -8.56 0.24
CA MET A 52 -4.19 -8.08 1.06
C MET A 52 -3.31 -9.21 1.58
N ASN A 53 -3.90 -10.36 1.93
CA ASN A 53 -3.15 -11.55 2.36
C ASN A 53 -2.41 -12.27 1.21
N LYS A 54 -2.72 -11.94 -0.04
CA LYS A 54 -2.04 -12.48 -1.24
C LYS A 54 -1.04 -11.50 -1.85
N CYS A 55 -1.07 -10.24 -1.44
CA CYS A 55 0.01 -9.31 -1.74
C CYS A 55 1.27 -9.82 -1.05
N VAL A 56 2.40 -9.83 -1.78
CA VAL A 56 3.72 -9.94 -1.14
C VAL A 56 3.75 -8.84 -0.08
N PRO A 57 4.00 -9.17 1.20
CA PRO A 57 4.14 -8.14 2.22
C PRO A 57 5.14 -7.12 1.70
N LEU A 58 4.78 -5.83 1.72
CA LEU A 58 5.79 -4.79 1.59
C LEU A 58 6.89 -5.12 2.61
N SER A 59 8.16 -4.94 2.22
CA SER A 59 9.34 -5.29 3.02
C SER A 59 9.04 -5.09 4.50
N SER A 60 9.34 -6.07 5.35
CA SER A 60 9.08 -6.01 6.80
C SER A 60 9.47 -4.67 7.42
N ASP A 61 10.49 -4.02 6.86
CA ASP A 61 10.94 -2.66 7.15
C ASP A 61 9.84 -1.58 7.09
N ILE A 62 8.93 -1.64 6.11
CA ILE A 62 7.83 -0.68 5.94
C ILE A 62 6.78 -0.92 7.03
N HIS A 63 6.47 -2.18 7.33
CA HIS A 63 5.53 -2.54 8.39
C HIS A 63 6.08 -2.17 9.78
N GLU A 64 7.38 -2.36 10.01
CA GLU A 64 8.08 -1.89 11.20
C GLU A 64 8.07 -0.36 11.31
N LEU A 65 8.23 0.37 10.20
CA LEU A 65 8.10 1.84 10.19
C LEU A 65 6.68 2.28 10.56
N GLU A 66 5.64 1.65 10.00
CA GLU A 66 4.24 1.96 10.34
C GLU A 66 3.94 1.69 11.82
N GLN A 67 4.39 0.55 12.35
CA GLN A 67 4.26 0.23 13.77
C GLN A 67 4.99 1.23 14.67
N GLN A 68 6.22 1.62 14.31
CA GLN A 68 6.97 2.63 15.06
C GLN A 68 6.25 3.98 15.04
N VAL A 69 5.66 4.40 13.92
CA VAL A 69 4.89 5.65 13.82
C VAL A 69 3.62 5.59 14.66
N ILE A 70 2.88 4.46 14.64
CA ILE A 70 1.69 4.26 15.46
C ILE A 70 2.04 4.28 16.96
N MET A 71 3.11 3.58 17.35
CA MET A 71 3.59 3.53 18.73
C MET A 71 4.09 4.90 19.20
N ALA A 72 4.80 5.66 18.36
CA ALA A 72 5.24 7.02 18.64
C ALA A 72 4.07 8.01 18.78
N LYS A 73 3.01 7.85 17.98
CA LYS A 73 1.77 8.65 18.13
C LYS A 73 1.02 8.29 19.41
N LYS A 74 1.03 7.01 19.80
CA LYS A 74 0.40 6.52 21.03
C LYS A 74 1.13 7.02 22.27
N THR A 75 2.47 6.96 22.30
CA THR A 75 3.27 7.51 23.41
C THR A 75 3.18 9.03 23.53
N ARG A 76 3.06 9.76 22.41
CA ARG A 76 2.78 11.22 22.45
C ARG A 76 1.42 11.55 23.04
N LYS A 77 0.40 10.71 22.83
CA LYS A 77 -0.92 10.87 23.45
C LYS A 77 -0.94 10.56 24.95
N THR A 78 -0.13 9.59 25.40
CA THR A 78 -0.09 9.21 26.83
C THR A 78 0.86 10.09 27.66
N ASN A 79 1.93 10.63 27.05
CA ASN A 79 2.92 11.47 27.73
C ASN A 79 2.64 12.97 27.64
N ALA A 80 1.46 13.40 27.19
CA ALA A 80 1.06 14.81 27.28
C ALA A 80 0.98 15.33 28.74
N ALA A 81 1.10 14.44 29.74
CA ALA A 81 1.18 14.77 31.17
C ALA A 81 2.60 14.71 31.77
N VAL A 82 3.66 14.37 31.01
CA VAL A 82 5.05 14.35 31.52
C VAL A 82 5.98 14.94 30.47
N CYS A 83 6.53 16.13 30.78
CA CYS A 83 7.56 16.79 30.00
C CYS A 83 8.76 15.85 29.77
N PRO A 84 9.08 15.46 28.52
CA PRO A 84 10.35 14.81 28.23
C PRO A 84 11.44 15.89 28.22
N GLN A 85 12.53 15.63 28.93
CA GLN A 85 13.77 16.40 28.82
C GLN A 85 14.16 16.54 27.34
N PRO A 86 14.75 17.68 26.90
CA PRO A 86 15.17 17.84 25.53
C PRO A 86 16.23 16.78 25.21
N LEU A 87 15.88 15.83 24.33
CA LEU A 87 16.84 14.95 23.65
C LEU A 87 18.00 15.82 23.19
N SER A 88 19.23 15.43 23.55
CA SER A 88 20.41 16.18 23.12
C SER A 88 20.37 16.30 21.61
N GLU A 89 20.61 17.49 21.07
CA GLU A 89 20.55 17.77 19.63
C GLU A 89 21.34 16.73 18.81
N GLU A 90 22.43 16.24 19.40
CA GLU A 90 23.27 15.19 18.85
C GLU A 90 22.54 13.86 18.62
N GLU A 91 21.70 13.43 19.55
CA GLU A 91 20.92 12.19 19.44
C GLU A 91 19.86 12.31 18.34
N ARG A 92 19.22 13.49 18.24
CA ARG A 92 18.27 13.80 17.16
C ARG A 92 18.97 13.77 15.80
N LEU A 93 20.15 14.36 15.69
CA LEU A 93 20.93 14.39 14.45
C LEU A 93 21.42 12.99 14.06
N LYS A 94 21.79 12.14 15.02
CA LYS A 94 22.16 10.73 14.76
C LYS A 94 20.96 9.92 14.28
N ALA A 95 19.79 10.09 14.90
CA ALA A 95 18.56 9.43 14.48
C ALA A 95 18.15 9.85 13.06
N GLU A 96 18.23 11.15 12.74
CA GLU A 96 17.92 11.65 11.41
C GLU A 96 18.93 11.17 10.37
N ASN A 97 20.23 11.16 10.69
CA ASN A 97 21.26 10.58 9.81
C ASN A 97 21.00 9.10 9.52
N ALA A 98 20.62 8.32 10.54
CA ALA A 98 20.29 6.91 10.35
C ALA A 98 19.06 6.74 9.45
N ARG A 99 18.04 7.58 9.63
CA ARG A 99 16.83 7.59 8.79
C ARG A 99 17.16 7.95 7.33
N LEU A 100 17.92 9.02 7.13
CA LEU A 100 18.33 9.48 5.81
C LEU A 100 19.19 8.44 5.08
N ARG A 101 20.12 7.79 5.78
CA ARG A 101 20.94 6.71 5.19
C ARG A 101 20.08 5.52 4.75
N LYS A 102 19.11 5.10 5.57
CA LYS A 102 18.16 4.03 5.20
C LYS A 102 17.33 4.43 3.97
N ALA A 103 16.82 5.66 3.94
CA ALA A 103 16.05 6.17 2.81
C ALA A 103 16.88 6.24 1.52
N LEU A 104 18.14 6.66 1.61
CA LEU A 104 19.08 6.70 0.50
C LEU A 104 19.33 5.29 -0.05
N ALA A 105 19.69 4.34 0.81
CA ALA A 105 19.94 2.96 0.42
C ALA A 105 18.73 2.32 -0.28
N TYR A 106 17.52 2.57 0.24
CA TYR A 106 16.29 2.11 -0.39
C TYR A 106 16.07 2.73 -1.79
N SER A 107 16.32 4.04 -1.93
CA SER A 107 16.19 4.73 -3.21
C SER A 107 17.20 4.22 -4.23
N GLU A 108 18.43 3.95 -3.82
CA GLU A 108 19.48 3.39 -4.67
C GLU A 108 19.12 1.98 -5.15
N LEU A 109 18.71 1.09 -4.24
CA LEU A 109 18.27 -0.26 -4.58
C LEU A 109 17.07 -0.25 -5.55
N ARG A 110 16.10 0.65 -5.32
CA ARG A 110 14.95 0.81 -6.22
C ARG A 110 15.40 1.24 -7.62
N ASN A 111 16.35 2.16 -7.70
CA ASN A 111 16.90 2.61 -8.98
C ASN A 111 17.64 1.47 -9.68
N GLU A 112 18.45 0.71 -8.96
CA GLU A 112 19.16 -0.45 -9.52
C GLU A 112 18.20 -1.50 -10.09
N ALA A 113 17.18 -1.87 -9.30
CA ALA A 113 16.15 -2.80 -9.75
C ALA A 113 15.41 -2.30 -11.00
N LEU A 114 15.12 -1.00 -11.08
CA LEU A 114 14.52 -0.39 -12.28
C LEU A 114 15.44 -0.54 -13.50
N HIS A 115 16.74 -0.25 -13.36
CA HIS A 115 17.69 -0.41 -14.45
C HIS A 115 17.78 -1.86 -14.93
N GLU A 116 17.80 -2.83 -14.03
CA GLU A 116 17.80 -4.25 -14.39
C GLU A 116 16.51 -4.66 -15.13
N VAL A 117 15.34 -4.17 -14.70
CA VAL A 117 14.08 -4.42 -15.43
C VAL A 117 14.11 -3.83 -16.84
N LEU A 118 14.63 -2.61 -17.01
CA LEU A 118 14.78 -1.98 -18.32
C LEU A 118 15.75 -2.78 -19.21
N LYS A 119 16.86 -3.23 -18.64
CA LYS A 119 17.86 -4.06 -19.33
C LYS A 119 17.26 -5.38 -19.79
N ILE A 120 16.58 -6.11 -18.90
CA ILE A 120 15.91 -7.37 -19.22
C ILE A 120 14.86 -7.17 -20.30
N GLY A 121 14.03 -6.13 -20.20
CA GLY A 121 13.01 -5.81 -21.20
C GLY A 121 13.60 -5.61 -22.60
N LYS A 122 14.73 -4.90 -22.69
CA LYS A 122 15.42 -4.65 -23.95
C LYS A 122 16.16 -5.88 -24.49
N GLU A 123 16.94 -6.55 -23.66
CA GLU A 123 17.84 -7.65 -24.08
C GLU A 123 17.08 -8.96 -24.34
N GLN A 124 16.16 -9.33 -23.45
CA GLN A 124 15.47 -10.63 -23.53
C GLN A 124 14.20 -10.55 -24.37
N TYR A 125 13.53 -9.40 -24.39
CA TYR A 125 12.23 -9.25 -25.03
C TYR A 125 12.22 -8.24 -26.19
N GLY A 126 13.29 -7.46 -26.39
CA GLY A 126 13.33 -6.42 -27.42
C GLY A 126 12.34 -5.28 -27.19
N ILE A 127 11.79 -5.15 -25.98
CA ILE A 127 10.78 -4.16 -25.62
C ILE A 127 11.47 -2.97 -24.96
N ASP A 128 11.35 -1.80 -25.58
CA ASP A 128 11.79 -0.54 -24.97
C ASP A 128 10.70 -0.02 -24.02
N LEU A 129 10.85 -0.35 -22.74
CA LEU A 129 9.92 0.05 -21.67
C LEU A 129 9.94 1.55 -21.37
N LEU A 130 10.93 2.31 -21.86
CA LEU A 130 10.96 3.78 -21.74
C LEU A 130 10.17 4.46 -22.85
N LYS A 131 9.91 3.76 -23.96
CA LYS A 131 9.18 4.31 -25.09
C LYS A 131 7.68 4.20 -24.84
N LYS A 132 6.97 5.34 -24.79
CA LYS A 132 5.50 5.31 -24.84
C LYS A 132 5.09 4.66 -26.16
N ALA A 133 4.31 3.58 -26.10
CA ALA A 133 3.66 3.02 -27.28
C ALA A 133 2.81 4.12 -27.94
N GLY A 134 3.30 4.65 -29.07
CA GLY A 134 2.68 5.77 -29.77
C GLY A 134 1.29 5.38 -30.28
N ALA A 135 0.35 6.30 -30.04
CA ALA A 135 -1.02 6.28 -30.52
C ALA A 135 -1.10 5.97 -32.03
N LYS A 136 -1.97 5.02 -32.41
CA LYS A 136 -2.35 4.81 -33.80
C LYS A 136 -3.07 6.06 -34.30
N GLN A 137 -2.55 6.69 -35.35
CA GLN A 137 -3.29 7.62 -36.19
C GLN A 137 -4.38 6.88 -36.97
#